data_AF-S4PT29-F1
#
_entry.id   AF-S4PT29-F1
#
_cell.length_a   1.000
_cell.length_b   1.000
_cell.length_c   1.000
_cell.angle_alpha   90.00
_cell.angle_beta   90.00
_cell.angle_gamma   90.00
#
_symmetry.space_group_name_H-M   'P 1'
#
loop_
_entity.id
_entity.type
_entity.pdbx_description
1 polymer ?
#
loop_
_entity_poly.entity_id
_entity_poly.type
_entity_poly.pdbx_seq_one_letter_code
_entity_poly.pdbx_strand_id
1 'polypeptide(L)'
;QAIIHFAKIARKHNLSGVCLDSLHRIYTIPSVPIVDCFQKIRQQVKCHIQMSWTEGKEELQEGLDMIESTNFKYFTKEMTAEFYAFKGLLLAQLGRSEDANKAFAAAVQ
;
A
#
# COMPACT_ATOMS: atom_id res chain seq x y z
N GLN A 1 7.02 1.09 15.22
CA GLN A 1 8.29 0.73 14.53
C GLN A 1 8.56 -0.78 14.40
N ALA A 2 8.65 -1.58 15.47
CA ALA A 2 9.01 -3.02 15.37
C ALA A 2 8.06 -3.85 14.47
N ILE A 3 6.74 -3.63 14.59
CA ILE A 3 5.71 -4.35 13.80
C ILE A 3 5.86 -4.07 12.29
N ILE A 4 5.98 -2.81 11.91
CA ILE A 4 6.17 -2.40 10.50
C ILE A 4 7.45 -3.00 9.92
N HIS A 5 8.54 -2.94 10.69
CA HIS A 5 9.82 -3.47 10.25
C HIS A 5 9.75 -4.98 10.03
N PHE A 6 9.15 -5.71 10.96
CA PHE A 6 8.93 -7.14 10.83
C PHE A 6 8.05 -7.49 9.63
N ALA A 7 6.92 -6.81 9.45
CA ALA A 7 6.04 -7.02 8.29
C ALA A 7 6.77 -6.79 6.96
N LYS A 8 7.58 -5.74 6.86
CA LYS A 8 8.41 -5.46 5.69
C LYS A 8 9.40 -6.59 5.38
N ILE A 9 10.01 -7.18 6.41
CA ILE A 9 10.93 -8.31 6.25
C ILE A 9 10.15 -9.55 5.80
N ALA A 10 9.04 -9.89 6.48
CA ALA A 10 8.19 -11.02 6.11
C ALA A 10 7.76 -10.96 4.64
N ARG A 11 7.27 -9.80 4.18
CA ARG A 11 6.92 -9.57 2.77
C ARG A 11 8.11 -9.84 1.83
N LYS A 12 9.29 -9.31 2.16
CA LYS A 12 10.50 -9.52 1.34
C LYS A 12 10.94 -10.98 1.26
N HIS A 13 10.57 -11.80 2.24
CA HIS A 13 10.80 -13.25 2.24
C HIS A 13 9.62 -14.04 1.64
N ASN A 14 8.72 -13.39 0.90
CA ASN A 14 7.52 -13.99 0.30
C ASN A 14 6.52 -14.60 1.31
N LEU A 15 6.55 -14.13 2.56
CA LEU A 15 5.60 -14.52 3.61
C LEU A 15 4.46 -13.48 3.69
N SER A 16 3.64 -13.41 2.64
CA SER A 16 2.59 -12.39 2.49
C SER A 16 1.54 -12.43 3.61
N GLY A 17 1.06 -13.63 3.98
CA GLY A 17 0.11 -13.79 5.10
C GLY A 17 0.68 -13.26 6.42
N VAL A 18 1.94 -13.62 6.75
CA VAL A 18 2.62 -13.14 7.97
C VAL A 18 2.80 -11.62 7.95
N CYS A 19 3.06 -11.03 6.77
CA CYS A 19 3.12 -9.59 6.61
C CYS A 19 1.77 -8.94 6.95
N LEU A 20 0.66 -9.39 6.35
CA LEU A 20 -0.68 -8.83 6.59
C LEU A 20 -1.12 -8.99 8.04
N ASP A 21 -0.94 -10.18 8.63
CA ASP A 21 -1.25 -10.45 10.03
C ASP A 21 -0.49 -9.53 10.99
N SER A 22 0.79 -9.31 10.70
CA SER A 22 1.61 -8.39 11.49
C SER A 22 1.10 -6.96 11.38
N LEU A 23 0.70 -6.51 10.18
CA LEU A 23 0.19 -5.16 9.96
C LEU A 23 -1.16 -4.91 10.64
N HIS A 24 -2.01 -5.92 10.80
CA HIS A 24 -3.26 -5.80 11.56
C HIS A 24 -3.02 -5.57 13.05
N ARG A 25 -1.90 -6.05 13.61
CA ARG A 25 -1.56 -5.83 15.02
C ARG A 25 -1.17 -4.38 15.34
N ILE A 26 -1.03 -3.49 14.36
CA ILE A 26 -0.76 -2.06 14.65
C ILE A 26 -1.86 -1.44 15.51
N TYR A 27 -3.12 -1.89 15.36
CA TYR A 27 -4.25 -1.36 16.11
C TYR A 27 -4.21 -1.69 17.60
N THR A 28 -3.31 -2.59 18.04
CA THR A 28 -3.11 -2.84 19.46
C THR A 28 -2.26 -1.76 20.14
N ILE A 29 -1.73 -0.79 19.38
CA ILE A 29 -0.95 0.33 19.90
C ILE A 29 -1.91 1.48 20.25
N PRO A 30 -1.93 1.98 21.51
CA PRO A 30 -2.90 2.99 21.96
C PRO A 30 -2.86 4.33 21.20
N SER A 31 -1.70 4.69 20.66
CA SER A 31 -1.52 5.89 19.83
C SER A 31 -0.55 5.56 18.71
N VAL A 32 -1.07 5.41 17.49
CA VAL A 32 -0.27 5.07 16.31
C VAL A 32 0.23 6.36 15.66
N PRO A 33 1.56 6.57 15.56
CA PRO A 33 2.10 7.71 14.83
C PRO A 33 1.64 7.71 13.37
N ILE A 34 1.39 8.88 12.80
CA ILE A 34 0.96 9.00 11.40
C ILE A 34 1.93 8.34 10.41
N VAL A 35 3.23 8.36 10.72
CA VAL A 35 4.27 7.70 9.94
C VAL A 35 4.08 6.17 9.94
N ASP A 36 3.69 5.58 11.06
CA ASP A 36 3.43 4.13 11.16
C ASP A 36 2.13 3.77 10.42
N CYS A 37 1.10 4.63 10.43
CA CYS A 37 -0.10 4.48 9.59
C CYS A 37 0.27 4.49 8.10
N PHE A 38 1.10 5.45 7.68
CA PHE A 38 1.61 5.51 6.31
C PHE A 38 2.36 4.23 5.93
N GLN A 39 3.30 3.79 6.77
CA GLN A 39 4.08 2.58 6.48
C GLN A 39 3.21 1.32 6.47
N LYS A 40 2.15 1.26 7.29
CA LYS A 40 1.17 0.16 7.27
C LYS A 40 0.56 0.03 5.90
N ILE A 41 -0.11 1.10 5.42
CA ILE A 41 -0.81 1.10 4.13
C ILE A 41 0.18 0.81 3.00
N ARG A 42 1.36 1.44 3.05
CA ARG A 42 2.45 1.20 2.09
C ARG A 42 2.87 -0.28 2.02
N GLN A 43 3.01 -0.96 3.16
CA GLN A 43 3.37 -2.38 3.15
C GLN A 43 2.22 -3.26 2.68
N GLN A 44 0.96 -2.96 3.03
CA GLN A 44 -0.21 -3.70 2.54
C GLN A 44 -0.32 -3.61 1.02
N VAL A 45 -0.23 -2.41 0.44
CA VAL A 45 -0.24 -2.21 -1.02
C VAL A 45 0.88 -3.00 -1.70
N LYS A 46 2.10 -2.93 -1.16
CA LYS A 46 3.23 -3.72 -1.70
C LYS A 46 3.02 -5.23 -1.56
N CYS A 47 2.29 -5.67 -0.53
CA CYS A 47 1.97 -7.07 -0.31
C CYS A 47 0.99 -7.56 -1.38
N HIS A 48 -0.10 -6.84 -1.63
CA HIS A 48 -1.07 -7.17 -2.68
C HIS A 48 -0.45 -7.15 -4.09
N ILE A 49 0.40 -6.15 -4.39
CA ILE A 49 1.17 -6.15 -5.65
C ILE A 49 2.08 -7.40 -5.76
N GLN A 50 2.57 -7.93 -4.64
CA GLN A 50 3.40 -9.13 -4.65
C GLN A 50 2.57 -10.42 -4.72
N MET A 51 1.40 -10.45 -4.09
CA MET A 51 0.47 -11.57 -4.18
C MET A 51 -0.14 -11.68 -5.57
N SER A 52 -0.27 -10.57 -6.30
CA SER A 52 -0.83 -10.61 -7.65
C SER A 52 -0.02 -11.44 -8.66
N TRP A 53 1.26 -11.70 -8.39
CA TRP A 53 2.11 -12.56 -9.23
C TRP A 53 1.82 -14.04 -9.02
N THR A 54 1.24 -14.42 -7.87
CA THR A 54 0.99 -15.81 -7.48
C THR A 54 -0.50 -16.16 -7.40
N GLU A 55 -1.34 -15.22 -6.97
CA GLU A 55 -2.75 -15.44 -6.63
C GLU A 55 -3.71 -14.82 -7.66
N GLY A 56 -3.23 -13.86 -8.46
CA GLY A 56 -3.97 -13.31 -9.61
C GLY A 56 -4.26 -11.82 -9.51
N LYS A 57 -4.95 -11.28 -10.52
CA LYS A 57 -5.19 -9.84 -10.64
C LYS A 57 -6.19 -9.26 -9.63
N GLU A 58 -6.95 -10.10 -8.93
CA GLU A 58 -7.90 -9.68 -7.89
C GLU A 58 -7.20 -8.93 -6.76
N GLU A 59 -6.00 -9.38 -6.38
CA GLU A 59 -5.13 -8.71 -5.40
C GLU A 59 -4.79 -7.26 -5.80
N LEU A 60 -4.65 -6.98 -7.10
CA LEU A 60 -4.39 -5.61 -7.57
C LEU A 60 -5.58 -4.68 -7.30
N GLN A 61 -6.81 -5.21 -7.37
CA GLN A 61 -8.01 -4.46 -7.05
C GLN A 61 -8.11 -4.20 -5.55
N GLU A 62 -7.79 -5.19 -4.70
CA GLU A 62 -7.74 -4.97 -3.24
C GLU A 62 -6.72 -3.90 -2.84
N GLY A 63 -5.52 -3.95 -3.44
CA GLY A 63 -4.49 -2.93 -3.24
C GLY A 63 -4.96 -1.54 -3.67
N LEU A 64 -5.78 -1.44 -4.73
CA LEU A 64 -6.33 -0.18 -5.22
C LEU A 64 -7.40 0.37 -4.26
N ASP A 65 -8.34 -0.47 -3.84
CA ASP A 65 -9.42 -0.11 -2.92
C ASP A 65 -8.86 0.37 -1.57
N MET A 66 -7.75 -0.22 -1.12
CA MET A 66 -7.05 0.21 0.08
C MET A 66 -6.49 1.64 -0.04
N ILE A 67 -5.96 2.02 -1.20
CA ILE A 67 -5.49 3.39 -1.44
C ILE A 67 -6.70 4.33 -1.51
N GLU A 68 -7.77 3.95 -2.19
CA GLU A 68 -8.96 4.82 -2.36
C GLU A 68 -9.75 5.04 -1.07
N SER A 69 -9.76 4.07 -0.17
CA SER A 69 -10.37 4.19 1.16
C SER A 69 -9.50 4.95 2.17
N THR A 70 -8.26 5.29 1.82
CA THR A 70 -7.33 5.99 2.70
C THR A 70 -7.62 7.49 2.74
N ASN A 71 -7.82 8.04 3.94
CA ASN A 71 -7.93 9.49 4.13
C ASN A 71 -6.54 10.15 4.18
N PHE A 72 -6.15 10.81 3.09
CA PHE A 72 -4.83 11.45 2.97
C PHE A 72 -4.66 12.77 3.74
N LYS A 73 -5.71 13.31 4.38
CA LYS A 73 -5.69 14.64 5.04
C LYS A 73 -4.54 14.83 6.02
N TYR A 74 -4.09 13.76 6.67
CA TYR A 74 -3.07 13.79 7.71
C TYR A 74 -1.67 13.46 7.21
N PHE A 75 -1.52 13.06 5.95
CA PHE A 75 -0.22 12.72 5.38
C PHE A 75 0.46 13.93 4.75
N THR A 76 1.79 13.90 4.72
CA THR A 76 2.58 14.90 4.02
C THR A 76 2.37 14.79 2.51
N LYS A 77 2.68 15.85 1.76
CA LYS A 77 2.61 15.81 0.29
C LYS A 77 3.44 14.68 -0.31
N GLU A 78 4.64 14.43 0.25
CA GLU A 78 5.53 13.36 -0.18
C GLU A 78 4.91 11.97 0.01
N MET A 79 4.27 11.72 1.16
CA MET A 79 3.57 10.46 1.44
C MET A 79 2.38 10.25 0.49
N THR A 80 1.62 11.32 0.27
CA THR A 80 0.46 11.30 -0.63
C THR A 80 0.87 11.07 -2.09
N ALA A 81 1.95 11.71 -2.55
CA ALA A 81 2.55 11.47 -3.86
C ALA A 81 2.95 9.99 -4.05
N GLU A 82 3.54 9.35 -3.03
CA GLU A 82 3.88 7.93 -3.10
C GLU A 82 2.63 7.05 -3.28
N PHE A 83 1.51 7.38 -2.62
CA PHE A 83 0.24 6.66 -2.83
C PHE A 83 -0.35 6.86 -4.22
N TYR A 84 -0.25 8.06 -4.79
CA TYR A 84 -0.65 8.28 -6.18
C TYR A 84 0.22 7.49 -7.18
N ALA A 85 1.53 7.37 -6.91
CA ALA A 85 2.41 6.53 -7.71
C ALA A 85 2.02 5.04 -7.63
N PHE A 86 1.69 4.53 -6.43
CA PHE A 86 1.17 3.16 -6.30
C PHE A 86 -0.17 2.97 -6.99
N LYS A 87 -1.08 3.94 -6.88
CA LYS A 87 -2.37 3.91 -7.59
C LYS A 87 -2.15 3.81 -9.10
N GLY A 88 -1.24 4.62 -9.65
CA GLY A 88 -0.87 4.55 -11.07
C GLY A 88 -0.33 3.18 -11.48
N LEU A 89 0.55 2.60 -10.65
CA LEU A 89 1.11 1.26 -10.91
C LEU A 89 0.03 0.17 -10.93
N LEU A 90 -0.87 0.18 -9.95
CA LEU A 90 -1.98 -0.78 -9.85
C LEU A 90 -2.91 -0.67 -11.06
N LEU A 91 -3.33 0.56 -11.41
CA LEU A 91 -4.18 0.82 -12.57
C LEU A 91 -3.51 0.39 -13.88
N ALA A 92 -2.20 0.60 -14.03
CA ALA A 92 -1.45 0.17 -15.20
C ALA A 92 -1.43 -1.36 -15.33
N GLN A 93 -1.19 -2.09 -14.22
CA GLN A 93 -1.19 -3.56 -14.22
C GLN A 93 -2.59 -4.17 -14.45
N LEU A 94 -3.65 -3.44 -14.05
CA LEU A 94 -5.04 -3.76 -14.36
C LEU A 94 -5.44 -3.43 -15.81
N GLY A 95 -4.58 -2.77 -16.59
CA GLY A 95 -4.84 -2.38 -17.99
C GLY A 95 -5.64 -1.09 -18.14
N ARG A 96 -5.80 -0.30 -17.07
CA ARG A 96 -6.51 1.01 -17.07
C ARG A 96 -5.54 2.16 -17.34
N SER A 97 -4.94 2.17 -18.53
CA SER A 97 -3.80 3.04 -18.87
C SER A 97 -4.09 4.55 -18.76
N GLU A 98 -5.28 5.02 -19.13
CA GLU A 98 -5.63 6.44 -19.04
C GLU A 98 -5.69 6.93 -17.60
N ASP A 99 -6.32 6.15 -16.71
CA ASP A 99 -6.42 6.51 -15.30
C ASP A 99 -5.09 6.34 -14.57
N ALA A 100 -4.27 5.37 -14.99
CA ALA A 100 -2.90 5.24 -14.53
C ALA A 100 -2.10 6.51 -14.83
N ASN A 101 -2.21 7.05 -16.05
CA ASN A 101 -1.51 8.28 -16.45
C ASN A 101 -1.95 9.48 -15.61
N LYS A 102 -3.26 9.63 -15.34
CA LYS A 102 -3.78 10.68 -14.43
C LYS A 102 -3.21 10.54 -13.02
N ALA A 103 -3.15 9.32 -12.49
CA ALA A 103 -2.60 9.05 -11.16
C ALA A 103 -1.09 9.36 -11.09
N PHE A 104 -0.31 8.97 -12.11
CA PHE A 104 1.11 9.32 -12.16
C PHE A 104 1.34 10.82 -12.30
N ALA A 105 0.53 11.53 -13.10
CA ALA A 105 0.60 12.99 -13.19
C ALA A 105 0.32 13.66 -11.84
N ALA A 106 -0.67 13.17 -11.10
CA ALA A 106 -0.97 13.67 -9.75
C ALA A 106 0.15 13.37 -8.73
N ALA A 107 0.95 12.32 -8.94
CA ALA A 107 2.06 11.98 -8.06
C ALA A 107 3.26 12.94 -8.16
N VAL A 108 3.37 13.72 -9.24
CA VAL A 108 4.52 14.60 -9.50
C VAL A 108 4.19 16.10 -9.41
N GLN A 109 2.94 16.45 -9.10
CA GLN A 109 2.47 17.83 -8.91
C GLN A 109 2.61 18.28 -7.46
#